data_AF-A0A8R2HP05-F1
#
_entry.id   AF-A0A8R2HP05-F1
#
_cell.length_a   1.000
_cell.length_b   1.000
_cell.length_c   1.000
_cell.angle_alpha   90.00
_cell.angle_beta   90.00
_cell.angle_gamma   90.00
#
_symmetry.space_group_name_H-M   'P 1'
#
loop_
_entity.id
_entity.type
_entity.pdbx_description
1 polymer ?
#
loop_
_entity_poly.entity_id
_entity_poly.type
_entity_poly.pdbx_seq_one_letter_code
_entity_poly.pdbx_strand_id
1 'polypeptide(L)'
;MKTLDQPLRYYGNLARSFVSLKNVKSLKMKLTKKQCPCLTLEIEVPSTTSHQTRQIVHDIPVAVVPWKNWPDFYEPRVPDPDISIELPSLKQLRTTIDRMRTMASEVMVRASAGGQLILQIRADMAKVSTRFKDLNVAHFDGPVDNSDPETDSQGNEDSSEIVQCRVDAKKLALFLNVDHISTNTTLCSIVHKRLVTLCLQTDDNVKLQCFISGIVY
;
A
#
# COMPACT_ATOMS: atom_id res chain seq x y z
N MET A 1 23.35 -8.26 9.05
CA MET A 1 22.22 -8.46 9.99
C MET A 1 21.86 -7.11 10.63
N LYS A 2 21.26 -6.19 9.85
CA LYS A 2 20.81 -4.88 10.35
C LYS A 2 19.40 -5.08 10.91
N THR A 3 19.24 -4.82 12.20
CA THR A 3 17.98 -4.97 12.95
C THR A 3 16.88 -4.14 12.31
N LEU A 4 15.84 -4.82 11.80
CA LEU A 4 14.62 -4.25 11.24
C LEU A 4 13.80 -3.41 12.26
N ASP A 5 14.24 -3.35 13.52
CA ASP A 5 13.51 -2.78 14.66
C ASP A 5 13.65 -1.25 14.80
N GLN A 6 14.76 -0.67 14.31
CA GLN A 6 15.01 0.77 14.44
C GLN A 6 14.01 1.64 13.63
N PRO A 7 13.69 1.34 12.36
CA PRO A 7 12.74 2.12 11.57
C PRO A 7 11.36 2.20 12.23
N LEU A 8 10.86 1.07 12.75
CA LEU A 8 9.54 0.93 13.36
C LEU A 8 9.33 1.85 14.58
N ARG A 9 10.39 2.09 15.38
CA ARG A 9 10.31 3.04 16.52
C ARG A 9 10.19 4.49 16.07
N TYR A 10 10.83 4.88 14.97
CA TYR A 10 10.74 6.25 14.44
C TYR A 10 9.37 6.55 13.82
N TYR A 11 8.78 5.60 13.08
CA TYR A 11 7.44 5.74 12.51
C TYR A 11 6.35 5.94 13.57
N GLY A 12 6.40 5.18 14.68
CA GLY A 12 5.45 5.32 15.78
C GLY A 12 5.50 6.70 16.46
N ASN A 13 6.67 7.33 16.51
CA ASN A 13 6.83 8.66 17.11
C ASN A 13 6.27 9.76 16.21
N LEU A 14 6.50 9.68 14.90
CA LEU A 14 5.97 10.64 13.94
C LEU A 14 4.43 10.57 13.85
N ALA A 15 3.87 9.37 13.72
CA ALA A 15 2.42 9.18 13.65
C ALA A 15 1.71 9.71 14.90
N ARG A 16 2.27 9.48 16.10
CA ARG A 16 1.73 10.02 17.37
C ARG A 16 1.75 11.55 17.40
N SER A 17 2.85 12.17 16.95
CA SER A 17 2.95 13.63 16.86
C SER A 17 2.01 14.24 15.81
N PHE A 18 1.51 13.43 14.86
CA PHE A 18 0.51 13.88 13.89
C PHE A 18 -0.94 13.69 14.34
N VAL A 19 -1.21 12.92 15.40
CA VAL A 19 -2.56 12.82 15.98
C VAL A 19 -3.10 14.19 16.43
N SER A 20 -2.21 15.10 16.84
CA SER A 20 -2.56 16.48 17.21
C SER A 20 -2.88 17.40 16.04
N LEU A 21 -2.74 16.96 14.78
CA LEU A 21 -2.96 17.80 13.60
C LEU A 21 -4.43 17.98 13.17
N LYS A 22 -5.38 17.33 13.84
CA LYS A 22 -6.77 17.28 13.36
C LYS A 22 -7.49 18.64 13.32
N ASN A 23 -6.99 19.66 14.02
CA ASN A 23 -7.52 21.03 14.02
C ASN A 23 -6.40 22.03 14.30
N VAL A 24 -5.49 22.22 13.34
CA VAL A 24 -4.33 23.11 13.49
C VAL A 24 -4.43 24.31 12.56
N LYS A 25 -3.95 25.45 13.03
CA LYS A 25 -3.83 26.67 12.24
C LYS A 25 -2.62 26.61 11.31
N SER A 26 -1.49 26.12 11.81
CA SER A 26 -0.27 25.99 11.05
C SER A 26 0.62 24.85 11.59
N LEU A 27 1.41 24.27 10.70
CA LEU A 27 2.46 23.30 11.00
C LEU A 27 3.76 23.78 10.36
N LYS A 28 4.81 23.93 11.16
CA LYS A 28 6.18 24.15 10.69
C LYS A 28 7.03 22.93 11.01
N MET A 29 7.67 22.40 9.98
CA MET A 29 8.61 21.29 10.09
C MET A 29 10.02 21.83 9.88
N LYS A 30 10.95 21.52 10.80
CA LYS A 30 12.35 21.95 10.69
C LYS A 30 13.30 20.88 11.18
N LEU A 31 14.46 20.78 10.54
CA LEU A 31 15.55 19.96 11.05
C LEU A 31 16.32 20.78 12.09
N THR A 32 16.49 20.26 13.30
CA THR A 32 17.26 20.92 14.37
C THR A 32 18.32 19.99 14.95
N LYS A 33 19.34 20.60 15.56
CA LYS A 33 20.36 19.89 16.34
C LYS A 33 20.12 20.21 17.82
N LYS A 34 19.51 19.27 18.54
CA LYS A 34 19.36 19.31 20.00
C LYS A 34 20.46 18.45 20.61
N GLN A 35 20.12 17.55 21.55
CA GLN A 35 21.05 16.49 22.00
C GLN A 35 21.35 15.46 20.90
N CYS A 36 20.47 15.36 19.90
CA CYS A 36 20.66 14.60 18.66
C CYS A 36 19.99 15.34 17.49
N PRO A 37 20.19 14.92 16.22
CA PRO A 37 19.43 15.43 15.10
C PRO A 37 17.93 15.13 15.29
N CYS A 38 17.09 16.16 15.20
CA CYS A 38 15.65 16.04 15.38
C CYS A 38 14.90 16.64 14.20
N LEU A 39 13.82 15.98 13.78
CA LEU A 39 12.73 16.62 13.05
C LEU A 39 11.82 17.29 14.10
N THR A 40 11.91 18.61 14.21
CA THR A 40 11.07 19.40 15.10
C THR A 40 9.80 19.80 14.37
N LEU A 41 8.65 19.49 14.97
CA LEU A 41 7.33 19.92 14.52
C LEU A 41 6.84 21.03 15.46
N GLU A 42 6.60 22.22 14.93
CA GLU A 42 5.95 23.32 15.64
C GLU A 42 4.52 23.45 15.11
N ILE A 43 3.55 23.25 15.99
CA ILE A 43 2.14 23.17 15.65
C ILE A 43 1.42 24.32 16.37
N GLU A 44 0.73 25.16 15.62
CA GLU A 44 -0.16 26.18 16.18
C GLU A 44 -1.59 25.65 16.21
N VAL A 45 -2.16 25.54 17.40
CA VAL A 45 -3.54 25.08 17.62
C VAL A 45 -4.41 26.28 18.04
N PRO A 46 -5.56 26.53 17.41
CA PRO A 46 -6.51 27.52 17.89
C PRO A 46 -7.06 27.12 19.28
N SER A 47 -7.09 28.05 20.22
CA SER A 47 -7.72 27.83 21.52
C SER A 47 -9.22 28.04 21.41
N THR A 48 -10.01 27.10 21.95
CA THR A 48 -11.48 27.24 22.01
C THR A 48 -11.97 28.21 23.08
N THR A 49 -11.11 28.56 24.05
CA THR A 49 -11.48 29.37 25.23
C THR A 49 -10.84 30.75 25.24
N SER A 50 -9.95 31.07 24.30
CA SER A 50 -9.26 32.36 24.23
C SER A 50 -8.97 32.74 22.78
N HIS A 51 -8.81 34.03 22.48
CA HIS A 51 -8.35 34.52 21.17
C HIS A 51 -6.87 34.23 20.88
N GLN A 52 -6.15 33.55 21.79
CA GLN A 52 -4.73 33.21 21.62
C GLN A 52 -4.55 31.79 21.07
N THR A 53 -3.53 31.63 20.23
CA THR A 53 -3.11 30.32 19.71
C THR A 53 -2.18 29.63 20.70
N ARG A 54 -2.31 28.30 20.86
CA ARG A 54 -1.39 27.47 21.63
C ARG A 54 -0.32 26.89 20.70
N GLN A 55 0.93 26.90 21.13
CA GLN A 55 2.02 26.30 20.40
C GLN A 55 2.39 24.94 21.03
N ILE A 56 2.38 23.88 20.22
CA ILE A 56 2.83 22.54 20.59
C ILE A 56 4.11 22.26 19.82
N VAL A 57 5.16 21.79 20.51
CA VAL A 57 6.44 21.47 19.88
C VAL A 57 6.77 20.00 20.14
N HIS A 58 7.03 19.24 19.08
CA HIS A 58 7.51 17.86 19.15
C HIS A 58 8.90 17.77 18.54
N ASP A 59 9.87 17.32 19.33
CA ASP A 59 11.21 16.98 18.84
C ASP A 59 11.29 15.47 18.60
N ILE A 60 11.29 15.06 17.33
CA ILE A 60 11.36 13.65 16.94
C ILE A 60 12.81 13.33 16.55
N PRO A 61 13.54 12.48 17.29
CA PRO A 61 14.89 12.09 16.92
C PRO A 61 14.92 11.45 15.53
N VAL A 62 15.90 11.80 14.71
CA VAL A 62 16.09 11.26 13.35
C VAL A 62 17.52 10.78 13.14
N ALA A 63 17.68 9.77 12.28
CA ALA A 63 18.98 9.31 11.82
C ALA A 63 19.32 9.99 10.49
N VAL A 64 20.49 10.63 10.42
CA VAL A 64 21.00 11.20 9.17
C VAL A 64 21.61 10.07 8.33
N VAL A 65 21.08 9.85 7.13
CA VAL A 65 21.60 8.84 6.21
C VAL A 65 22.85 9.38 5.51
N PRO A 66 24.04 8.74 5.66
CA PRO A 66 25.24 9.13 4.94
C PRO A 66 25.06 8.97 3.43
N TRP A 67 25.66 9.88 2.65
CA TRP A 67 25.58 9.89 1.18
C TRP A 67 25.89 8.54 0.52
N LYS A 68 26.85 7.78 1.07
CA LYS A 68 27.24 6.45 0.59
C LYS A 68 26.10 5.43 0.60
N ASN A 69 25.10 5.63 1.46
CA ASN A 69 23.95 4.74 1.62
C ASN A 69 22.71 5.25 0.87
N TRP A 70 22.76 6.45 0.27
CA TRP A 70 21.62 6.98 -0.51
C TRP A 70 21.15 6.05 -1.64
N PRO A 71 22.04 5.28 -2.30
CA PRO A 71 21.60 4.29 -3.29
C PRO A 71 20.55 3.29 -2.78
N ASP A 72 20.56 2.95 -1.49
CA ASP A 72 19.61 2.02 -0.87
C ASP A 72 18.20 2.62 -0.70
N PHE A 73 18.04 3.94 -0.89
CA PHE A 73 16.80 4.68 -0.70
C PHE A 73 16.20 5.20 -2.01
N TYR A 74 16.81 4.89 -3.15
CA TYR A 74 16.17 5.19 -4.44
C TYR A 74 14.95 4.31 -4.66
N GLU A 75 13.99 4.83 -5.41
CA GLU A 75 12.83 4.06 -5.82
C GLU A 75 13.27 2.77 -6.52
N PRO A 76 12.72 1.60 -6.13
CA PRO A 76 13.09 0.34 -6.75
C PRO A 76 12.71 0.37 -8.23
N ARG A 77 13.65 -0.06 -9.08
CA ARG A 77 13.33 -0.33 -10.49
C ARG A 77 12.43 -1.56 -10.54
N VAL A 78 11.17 -1.34 -10.86
CA VAL A 78 10.19 -2.42 -11.07
C VAL A 78 10.05 -2.72 -12.55
N PRO A 79 9.83 -3.99 -12.93
CA PRO A 79 9.52 -4.33 -14.31
C PRO A 79 8.16 -3.76 -14.72
N ASP A 80 7.96 -3.62 -16.02
CA ASP A 80 6.67 -3.21 -16.57
C ASP A 80 5.59 -4.25 -16.21
N PRO A 81 4.38 -3.81 -15.85
CA PRO A 81 3.32 -4.71 -15.42
C PRO A 81 2.64 -5.39 -16.62
N ASP A 82 2.38 -6.68 -16.52
CA ASP A 82 1.62 -7.42 -17.55
C ASP A 82 0.16 -6.94 -17.61
N ILE A 83 -0.40 -6.48 -16.48
CA ILE A 83 -1.72 -5.84 -16.42
C ILE A 83 -1.75 -4.74 -15.37
N SER A 84 -2.47 -3.66 -15.66
CA SER A 84 -2.86 -2.64 -14.70
C SER A 84 -4.36 -2.39 -14.77
N ILE A 85 -5.04 -2.59 -13.64
CA ILE A 85 -6.50 -2.48 -13.52
C ILE A 85 -6.85 -1.51 -12.40
N GLU A 86 -7.92 -0.76 -12.57
CA GLU A 86 -8.45 0.08 -11.50
C GLU A 86 -8.92 -0.76 -10.31
N LEU A 87 -8.66 -0.25 -9.11
CA LEU A 87 -9.14 -0.88 -7.88
C LEU A 87 -10.64 -0.58 -7.69
N PRO A 88 -11.41 -1.53 -7.13
CA PRO A 88 -12.74 -1.23 -6.62
C PRO A 88 -12.63 -0.27 -5.43
N SER A 89 -13.79 0.17 -4.89
CA SER A 89 -13.82 1.00 -3.68
C SER A 89 -12.86 0.49 -2.60
N LEU A 90 -11.88 1.33 -2.22
CA LEU A 90 -10.84 0.94 -1.25
C LEU A 90 -11.43 0.45 0.07
N LYS A 91 -12.58 0.99 0.48
CA LYS A 91 -13.31 0.55 1.67
C LYS A 91 -13.82 -0.89 1.54
N GLN A 92 -14.38 -1.23 0.39
CA GLN A 92 -14.85 -2.59 0.10
C GLN A 92 -13.66 -3.54 0.02
N LEU A 93 -12.62 -3.15 -0.72
CA LEU A 93 -11.40 -3.92 -0.90
C LEU A 93 -10.72 -4.23 0.45
N ARG A 94 -10.59 -3.22 1.31
CA ARG A 94 -10.08 -3.35 2.68
C ARG A 94 -10.89 -4.36 3.48
N THR A 95 -12.22 -4.20 3.50
CA THR A 95 -13.11 -5.09 4.25
C THR A 95 -12.94 -6.56 3.80
N THR A 96 -12.81 -6.79 2.50
CA THR A 96 -12.56 -8.12 1.93
C THR A 96 -11.22 -8.68 2.39
N ILE A 97 -10.13 -7.92 2.26
CA ILE A 97 -8.78 -8.37 2.62
C ILE A 97 -8.63 -8.58 4.12
N ASP A 98 -9.25 -7.73 4.95
CA ASP A 98 -9.26 -7.89 6.41
C ASP A 98 -9.95 -9.18 6.85
N ARG A 99 -10.99 -9.63 6.14
CA ARG A 99 -11.64 -10.93 6.38
C ARG A 99 -10.81 -12.09 5.84
N MET A 100 -10.17 -11.92 4.68
CA MET A 100 -9.35 -12.97 4.07
C MET A 100 -8.10 -13.26 4.91
N ARG A 101 -7.42 -12.23 5.42
CA ARG A 101 -6.18 -12.40 6.21
C ARG A 101 -6.39 -13.15 7.53
N THR A 102 -7.63 -13.23 8.05
CA THR A 102 -7.93 -14.02 9.26
C THR A 102 -8.10 -15.50 8.94
N MET A 103 -8.29 -15.86 7.67
CA MET A 103 -8.51 -17.22 7.21
C MET A 103 -7.26 -17.84 6.55
N ALA A 104 -6.43 -17.02 5.89
CA ALA A 104 -5.20 -17.45 5.25
C ALA A 104 -4.12 -16.36 5.34
N SER A 105 -2.85 -16.77 5.40
CA SER A 105 -1.70 -15.85 5.38
C SER A 105 -1.46 -15.22 4.00
N GLU A 106 -2.04 -15.78 2.95
CA GLU A 106 -1.69 -15.48 1.57
C GLU A 106 -2.95 -15.30 0.72
N VAL A 107 -2.90 -14.32 -0.18
CA VAL A 107 -3.97 -13.98 -1.12
C VAL A 107 -3.43 -14.07 -2.54
N MET A 108 -4.16 -14.79 -3.37
CA MET A 108 -3.99 -14.80 -4.82
C MET A 108 -4.75 -13.61 -5.40
N VAL A 109 -4.02 -12.66 -5.96
CA VAL A 109 -4.56 -11.52 -6.71
C VAL A 109 -4.53 -11.88 -8.17
N ARG A 110 -5.70 -11.87 -8.83
CA ARG A 110 -5.82 -12.12 -10.27
C ARG A 110 -6.52 -10.95 -10.94
N ALA A 111 -6.07 -10.58 -12.12
CA ALA A 111 -6.73 -9.60 -12.96
C ALA A 111 -6.88 -10.14 -14.38
N SER A 112 -7.99 -9.81 -15.02
CA SER A 112 -8.31 -10.17 -16.40
C SER A 112 -8.42 -8.92 -17.26
N ALA A 113 -8.04 -9.04 -18.54
CA ALA A 113 -8.25 -8.00 -19.55
C ALA A 113 -9.73 -7.60 -19.72
N GLY A 114 -10.67 -8.48 -19.34
CA GLY A 114 -12.11 -8.20 -19.30
C GLY A 114 -12.58 -7.34 -18.13
N GLY A 115 -11.71 -6.62 -17.43
CA GLY A 115 -12.10 -5.71 -16.35
C GLY A 115 -12.52 -6.41 -15.06
N GLN A 116 -11.91 -7.56 -14.76
CA GLN A 116 -12.23 -8.34 -13.57
C GLN A 116 -11.01 -8.48 -12.65
N LEU A 117 -11.19 -8.12 -11.37
CA LEU A 117 -10.22 -8.34 -10.30
C LEU A 117 -10.75 -9.42 -9.35
N ILE A 118 -9.96 -10.45 -9.09
CA ILE A 118 -10.33 -11.58 -8.25
C ILE A 118 -9.32 -11.68 -7.12
N LEU A 119 -9.83 -11.68 -5.88
CA LEU A 119 -9.08 -12.01 -4.69
C LEU A 119 -9.47 -13.40 -4.23
N GLN A 120 -8.50 -14.29 -4.08
CA GLN A 120 -8.76 -15.68 -3.73
C GLN A 120 -7.81 -16.14 -2.63
N ILE A 121 -8.36 -16.86 -1.65
CA ILE A 121 -7.59 -17.55 -0.61
C ILE A 121 -7.95 -19.03 -0.57
N ARG A 122 -7.00 -19.83 -0.08
CA ARG A 122 -7.21 -21.25 0.23
C ARG A 122 -6.97 -21.43 1.73
N ALA A 123 -8.04 -21.76 2.46
CA ALA A 123 -7.99 -22.20 3.84
C ALA A 123 -8.14 -23.73 3.90
N ASP A 124 -7.91 -24.33 5.07
CA ASP A 124 -7.87 -25.78 5.24
C ASP A 124 -9.12 -26.50 4.71
N MET A 125 -10.30 -25.90 4.89
CA MET A 125 -11.58 -26.53 4.55
C MET A 125 -12.35 -25.81 3.43
N ALA A 126 -11.84 -24.67 2.94
CA ALA A 126 -12.58 -23.86 1.98
C ALA A 126 -11.67 -23.00 1.10
N LYS A 127 -12.11 -22.82 -0.15
CA LYS A 127 -11.58 -21.81 -1.07
C LYS A 127 -12.55 -20.64 -1.08
N VAL A 128 -12.07 -19.47 -0.68
CA VAL A 128 -12.88 -18.24 -0.68
C VAL A 128 -12.40 -17.37 -1.83
N SER A 129 -13.33 -16.95 -2.68
CA SER A 129 -13.05 -16.09 -3.81
C SER A 129 -14.02 -14.90 -3.80
N THR A 130 -13.49 -13.70 -3.99
CA THR A 130 -14.26 -12.47 -4.17
C THR A 130 -13.90 -11.89 -5.53
N ARG A 131 -14.93 -11.65 -6.34
CA ARG A 131 -14.79 -11.12 -7.70
C ARG A 131 -15.37 -9.71 -7.76
N PHE A 132 -14.55 -8.79 -8.24
CA PHE A 132 -14.94 -7.45 -8.64
C PHE A 132 -15.00 -7.41 -10.16
N LYS A 133 -16.08 -6.89 -10.72
CA LYS A 133 -16.33 -6.81 -12.16
C LYS A 133 -16.46 -5.35 -12.58
N ASP A 134 -16.49 -5.12 -13.88
CA ASP A 134 -16.73 -3.82 -14.49
C ASP A 134 -15.70 -2.76 -14.08
N LEU A 135 -14.44 -3.19 -13.91
CA LEU A 135 -13.30 -2.33 -13.61
C LEU A 135 -12.59 -1.91 -14.91
N ASN A 136 -12.08 -0.69 -14.95
CA ASN A 136 -11.33 -0.19 -16.09
C ASN A 136 -9.92 -0.79 -16.13
N VAL A 137 -9.49 -1.26 -17.30
CA VAL A 137 -8.13 -1.79 -17.52
C VAL A 137 -7.28 -0.70 -18.16
N ALA A 138 -6.31 -0.19 -17.40
CA ALA A 138 -5.43 0.88 -17.84
C ALA A 138 -4.33 0.38 -18.78
N HIS A 139 -3.88 -0.87 -18.60
CA HIS A 139 -2.82 -1.47 -19.42
C HIS A 139 -2.93 -3.00 -19.40
N PHE A 140 -2.63 -3.64 -20.52
CA PHE A 140 -2.52 -5.09 -20.65
C PHE A 140 -1.50 -5.41 -21.76
N ASP A 141 -0.43 -6.15 -21.43
CA ASP A 141 0.68 -6.46 -22.34
C ASP A 141 0.42 -7.73 -23.18
N GLY A 142 -0.66 -8.47 -22.88
CA GLY A 142 -1.10 -9.62 -23.65
C GLY A 142 -1.13 -10.92 -22.83
N PRO A 143 -1.45 -12.05 -23.50
CA PRO A 143 -1.58 -13.34 -22.84
C PRO A 143 -0.28 -13.80 -22.19
N VAL A 144 -0.34 -14.21 -20.93
CA VAL A 144 0.80 -14.79 -20.21
C VAL A 144 0.70 -16.31 -20.24
N ASP A 145 1.82 -17.00 -20.49
CA ASP A 145 1.87 -18.45 -20.54
C ASP A 145 1.58 -19.07 -19.16
N ASN A 146 0.36 -19.58 -18.98
CA ASN A 146 -0.16 -20.14 -17.75
C ASN A 146 0.08 -21.66 -17.70
N SER A 147 1.35 -22.08 -17.72
CA SER A 147 1.73 -23.50 -17.68
C SER A 147 1.71 -24.13 -16.27
N ASP A 148 0.80 -23.70 -15.38
CA ASP A 148 0.72 -24.25 -14.01
C ASP A 148 -0.35 -25.36 -13.89
N PRO A 149 0.01 -26.55 -13.39
CA PRO A 149 -0.92 -27.67 -13.23
C PRO A 149 -1.89 -27.53 -12.04
N GLU A 150 -1.78 -26.50 -11.20
CA GLU A 150 -2.68 -26.28 -10.04
C GLU A 150 -3.91 -25.41 -10.35
N THR A 151 -4.14 -25.07 -11.61
CA THR A 151 -5.33 -24.31 -12.01
C THR A 151 -6.54 -25.24 -12.01
N ASP A 152 -7.19 -25.42 -10.85
CA ASP A 152 -8.45 -26.16 -10.72
C ASP A 152 -9.40 -25.80 -11.85
N SER A 153 -9.63 -26.77 -12.73
CA SER A 153 -10.55 -26.74 -13.86
C SER A 153 -12.00 -26.73 -13.38
N GLN A 154 -12.48 -25.57 -12.95
CA GLN A 154 -13.90 -25.25 -12.83
C GLN A 154 -14.16 -23.85 -13.37
N GLY A 155 -14.55 -23.78 -14.64
CA GLY A 155 -14.98 -22.56 -15.32
C GLY A 155 -14.18 -22.30 -16.59
N ASN A 156 -14.77 -22.66 -17.73
CA ASN A 156 -14.27 -22.45 -19.08
C ASN A 156 -14.34 -20.95 -19.46
N GLU A 157 -13.59 -20.09 -18.78
CA GLU A 157 -13.43 -18.67 -19.12
C GLU A 157 -11.93 -18.40 -19.34
N ASP A 158 -11.54 -18.30 -20.61
CA ASP A 158 -10.29 -17.77 -21.17
C ASP A 158 -9.12 -17.63 -20.20
N SER A 159 -8.48 -18.76 -19.90
CA SER A 159 -7.24 -18.81 -19.11
C SER A 159 -6.08 -18.03 -19.77
N SER A 160 -6.22 -17.61 -21.04
CA SER A 160 -5.20 -16.85 -21.75
C SER A 160 -5.12 -15.37 -21.33
N GLU A 161 -6.16 -14.80 -20.72
CA GLU A 161 -6.22 -13.36 -20.42
C GLU A 161 -6.05 -13.02 -18.94
N ILE A 162 -5.66 -13.99 -18.10
CA ILE A 162 -5.57 -13.81 -16.64
C ILE A 162 -4.11 -13.72 -16.20
N VAL A 163 -3.77 -12.60 -15.56
CA VAL A 163 -2.51 -12.41 -14.86
C VAL A 163 -2.75 -12.59 -13.36
N GLN A 164 -1.85 -13.30 -12.67
CA GLN A 164 -1.99 -13.57 -11.24
C GLN A 164 -0.68 -13.41 -10.49
N CYS A 165 -0.75 -13.03 -9.21
CA CYS A 165 0.37 -13.00 -8.30
C CYS A 165 -0.07 -13.30 -6.86
N ARG A 166 0.68 -14.15 -6.16
CA ARG A 166 0.37 -14.59 -4.79
C ARG A 166 1.15 -13.74 -3.82
N VAL A 167 0.47 -13.12 -2.86
CA VAL A 167 1.09 -12.15 -1.95
C VAL A 167 0.69 -12.40 -0.50
N ASP A 168 1.49 -11.86 0.43
CA ASP A 168 1.19 -11.88 1.86
C ASP A 168 -0.02 -11.00 2.17
N ALA A 169 -1.02 -11.60 2.84
CA ALA A 169 -2.30 -10.95 3.15
C ALA A 169 -2.13 -9.74 4.09
N LYS A 170 -1.16 -9.78 5.01
CA LYS A 170 -0.89 -8.69 5.96
C LYS A 170 -0.25 -7.50 5.26
N LYS A 171 0.70 -7.75 4.35
CA LYS A 171 1.31 -6.69 3.52
C LYS A 171 0.27 -6.01 2.64
N LEU A 172 -0.61 -6.80 2.02
CA LEU A 172 -1.70 -6.28 1.20
C LEU A 172 -2.68 -5.43 2.03
N ALA A 173 -3.04 -5.89 3.24
CA ALA A 173 -3.92 -5.14 4.14
C ALA A 173 -3.30 -3.83 4.65
N LEU A 174 -1.97 -3.79 4.88
CA LEU A 174 -1.29 -2.61 5.41
C LEU A 174 -1.51 -1.37 4.53
N PHE A 175 -1.46 -1.56 3.21
CA PHE A 175 -1.65 -0.49 2.23
C PHE A 175 -3.04 0.13 2.26
N LEU A 176 -4.07 -0.64 2.63
CA LEU A 176 -5.47 -0.23 2.53
C LEU A 176 -5.99 0.49 3.78
N ASN A 177 -5.15 0.75 4.77
CA ASN A 177 -5.48 1.58 5.93
C ASN A 177 -5.42 3.09 5.61
N VAL A 178 -6.05 3.49 4.51
CA VAL A 178 -6.10 4.87 4.03
C VAL A 178 -7.51 5.41 4.26
N ASP A 179 -7.84 5.75 5.50
CA ASP A 179 -9.22 6.08 5.89
C ASP A 179 -9.68 7.50 5.53
N HIS A 180 -8.80 8.36 4.99
CA HIS A 180 -9.11 9.79 4.81
C HIS A 180 -8.45 10.48 3.61
N ILE A 181 -8.00 9.74 2.59
CA ILE A 181 -7.41 10.34 1.39
C ILE A 181 -8.43 10.30 0.26
N SER A 182 -8.82 11.47 -0.26
CA SER A 182 -9.51 11.56 -1.54
C SER A 182 -8.53 11.18 -2.64
N THR A 183 -8.81 10.06 -3.30
CA THR A 183 -7.99 9.54 -4.40
C THR A 183 -8.73 9.74 -5.72
N ASN A 184 -8.04 10.27 -6.71
CA ASN A 184 -8.55 10.40 -8.07
C ASN A 184 -8.36 9.11 -8.86
N THR A 185 -7.19 8.47 -8.67
CA THR A 185 -6.83 7.29 -9.42
C THR A 185 -6.24 6.24 -8.50
N THR A 186 -6.76 5.01 -8.59
CA THR A 186 -6.32 3.87 -7.79
C THR A 186 -6.10 2.67 -8.70
N LEU A 187 -4.86 2.20 -8.80
CA LEU A 187 -4.46 1.12 -9.71
C LEU A 187 -3.86 -0.06 -8.94
N CYS A 188 -4.15 -1.26 -9.44
CA CYS A 188 -3.45 -2.50 -9.13
C CYS A 188 -2.74 -2.97 -10.39
N SER A 189 -1.41 -2.97 -10.34
CA SER A 189 -0.57 -3.47 -11.40
C SER A 189 0.03 -4.80 -10.99
N ILE A 190 -0.04 -5.80 -11.86
CA ILE A 190 0.45 -7.15 -11.58
C ILE A 190 1.52 -7.50 -12.59
N VAL A 191 2.67 -7.92 -12.08
CA VAL A 191 3.69 -8.65 -12.82
C VAL A 191 3.53 -10.11 -12.45
N HIS A 192 3.22 -10.94 -13.44
CA HIS A 192 2.80 -12.32 -13.31
C HIS A 192 3.74 -13.10 -12.39
N LYS A 193 3.17 -13.70 -11.34
CA LYS A 193 3.85 -14.48 -10.29
C LYS A 193 4.97 -13.76 -9.54
N ARG A 194 5.24 -12.48 -9.80
CA ARG A 194 6.45 -11.78 -9.33
C ARG A 194 6.17 -10.57 -8.44
N LEU A 195 5.20 -9.73 -8.78
CA LEU A 195 4.99 -8.46 -8.08
C LEU A 195 3.54 -7.99 -8.20
N VAL A 196 3.02 -7.45 -7.11
CA VAL A 196 1.82 -6.61 -7.11
C VAL A 196 2.25 -5.20 -6.71
N THR A 197 1.87 -4.21 -7.51
CA THR A 197 2.06 -2.80 -7.23
C THR A 197 0.71 -2.14 -7.05
N LEU A 198 0.48 -1.55 -5.89
CA LEU A 198 -0.70 -0.73 -5.63
C LEU A 198 -0.31 0.74 -5.71
N CYS A 199 -1.06 1.51 -6.48
CA CYS A 199 -0.83 2.93 -6.68
C CYS A 199 -2.08 3.73 -6.32
N LEU A 200 -1.92 4.74 -5.46
CA LEU A 200 -2.94 5.73 -5.14
C LEU A 200 -2.41 7.10 -5.54
N GLN A 201 -3.21 7.85 -6.30
CA GLN A 201 -2.91 9.22 -6.67
C GLN A 201 -4.02 10.15 -6.18
N THR A 202 -3.63 11.22 -5.50
CA THR A 202 -4.54 12.27 -5.03
C THR A 202 -4.68 13.38 -6.07
N ASP A 203 -5.68 14.22 -5.91
CA ASP A 203 -5.90 15.40 -6.77
C ASP A 203 -4.73 16.40 -6.70
N ASP A 204 -4.03 16.44 -5.56
CA ASP A 204 -2.86 17.29 -5.33
C ASP A 204 -1.57 16.72 -5.94
N ASN A 205 -1.67 15.76 -6.87
CA ASN A 205 -0.56 15.05 -7.51
C ASN A 205 0.37 14.32 -6.52
N VAL A 206 -0.13 13.94 -5.34
CA VAL A 206 0.61 13.08 -4.42
C VAL A 206 0.39 11.62 -4.84
N LYS A 207 1.49 10.91 -5.06
CA LYS A 207 1.49 9.50 -5.46
C LYS A 207 2.01 8.65 -4.31
N LEU A 208 1.23 7.64 -3.91
CA LEU A 208 1.64 6.59 -2.98
C LEU A 208 1.70 5.26 -3.73
N GLN A 209 2.88 4.66 -3.76
CA GLN A 209 3.10 3.34 -4.36
C GLN A 209 3.53 2.34 -3.30
N CYS A 210 2.94 1.15 -3.35
CA CYS A 210 3.35 0.02 -2.53
C CYS A 210 3.67 -1.18 -3.42
N PHE A 211 4.86 -1.73 -3.22
CA PHE A 211 5.37 -2.87 -3.94
C PHE A 211 5.33 -4.10 -3.03
N ILE A 212 4.61 -5.13 -3.45
CA ILE A 212 4.45 -6.38 -2.71
C ILE A 212 4.98 -7.52 -3.58
N SER A 213 6.14 -8.05 -3.21
CA SER A 213 6.75 -9.19 -3.90
C SER A 213 5.85 -10.41 -3.85
N GLY A 214 5.78 -11.11 -4.97
CA GLY A 214 5.12 -12.40 -5.09
C GLY A 214 5.82 -13.48 -4.25
N ILE A 215 5.03 -14.41 -3.74
CA ILE A 215 5.50 -15.61 -3.05
C ILE A 215 5.72 -16.68 -4.11
N VAL A 216 6.96 -17.12 -4.26
CA VAL A 216 7.37 -18.19 -5.20
C VAL A 216 7.54 -19.47 -4.40
N TYR A 217 6.94 -20.56 -4.87
CA TYR A 217 7.15 -21.92 -4.37
C TYR A 217 7.87 -22.75 -5.41
#